data_AF-F9PS75-F1
#
_entry.id   AF-F9PS75-F1
#
_cell.length_a   1.000
_cell.length_b   1.000
_cell.length_c   1.000
_cell.angle_alpha   90.00
_cell.angle_beta   90.00
_cell.angle_gamma   90.00
#
_symmetry.space_group_name_H-M   'P 1'
#
loop_
_entity.id
_entity.type
_entity.pdbx_description
1 polymer ?
#
loop_
_entity_poly.entity_id
_entity_poly.type
_entity_poly.pdbx_seq_one_letter_code
_entity_poly.pdbx_strand_id
1 'polypeptide(L)'
;MIPIQNIYYMLSYAFRVLNQQGYKKLATEKFDNTLELMAEILIKGISGQIKRGLEREYILQTEELTSVRGKLEISESIKIIV
;
A
#
# COMPACT_ATOMS: atom_id res chain seq x y z
N MET A 1 29.66 -12.60 5.49
CA MET A 1 28.39 -11.89 5.70
C MET A 1 28.42 -10.62 4.85
N ILE A 2 27.35 -10.29 4.12
CA ILE A 2 27.30 -9.09 3.26
C ILE A 2 26.86 -7.88 4.13
N PRO A 3 27.50 -6.70 4.01
CA PRO A 3 27.03 -5.50 4.70
C PRO A 3 25.60 -5.11 4.29
N ILE A 4 24.75 -4.72 5.24
CA ILE A 4 23.36 -4.33 4.97
C ILE A 4 23.27 -3.16 3.97
N GLN A 5 24.23 -2.25 4.02
CA GLN A 5 24.32 -1.12 3.08
C GLN A 5 24.51 -1.59 1.62
N ASN A 6 25.24 -2.68 1.39
CA ASN A 6 25.40 -3.24 0.05
C ASN A 6 24.07 -3.81 -0.47
N ILE A 7 23.24 -4.35 0.42
CA ILE A 7 21.90 -4.82 0.08
C ILE A 7 21.02 -3.63 -0.34
N TYR A 8 21.09 -2.50 0.37
CA TYR A 8 20.41 -1.27 -0.04
C TYR A 8 20.84 -0.80 -1.44
N TYR A 9 22.14 -0.82 -1.75
CA TYR A 9 22.64 -0.43 -3.07
C TYR A 9 22.19 -1.38 -4.19
N MET A 10 22.23 -2.69 -3.96
CA MET A 10 21.72 -3.68 -4.93
C MET A 10 20.22 -3.49 -5.18
N LEU A 11 19.44 -3.22 -4.13
CA LEU A 11 18.02 -2.91 -4.27
C LEU A 11 17.81 -1.58 -5.01
N SER A 12 18.61 -0.56 -4.75
CA SER A 12 18.51 0.74 -5.43
C SER A 12 18.87 0.66 -6.90
N TYR A 13 19.72 -0.30 -7.27
CA TYR A 13 19.98 -0.65 -8.66
C TYR A 13 18.76 -1.30 -9.32
N ALA A 14 18.15 -2.31 -8.68
CA ALA A 14 16.98 -3.01 -9.21
C ALA A 14 15.70 -2.15 -9.23
N PHE A 15 15.50 -1.32 -8.20
CA PHE A 15 14.30 -0.54 -7.96
C PHE A 15 14.62 0.97 -7.98
N ARG A 16 14.44 1.59 -9.15
CA ARG A 16 14.74 3.01 -9.37
C ARG A 16 14.07 3.97 -8.38
N VAL A 17 12.96 3.57 -7.75
CA VAL A 17 12.26 4.37 -6.74
C VAL A 17 13.13 4.69 -5.52
N LEU A 18 14.06 3.80 -5.16
CA LEU A 18 14.97 4.01 -4.02
C LEU A 18 16.08 5.04 -4.31
N ASN A 19 16.25 5.46 -5.56
CA ASN A 19 17.17 6.56 -5.92
C ASN A 19 16.54 7.95 -5.76
N GLN A 20 15.25 8.03 -5.41
CA GLN A 20 14.56 9.31 -5.22
C GLN A 20 15.00 10.02 -3.93
N GLN A 21 14.84 11.34 -3.90
CA GLN A 21 15.26 12.20 -2.78
C GLN A 21 14.73 11.72 -1.41
N GLY A 22 13.53 11.13 -1.38
CA GLY A 22 12.90 10.61 -0.16
C GLY A 22 13.65 9.47 0.52
N TYR A 23 14.50 8.74 -0.20
CA TYR A 23 15.21 7.56 0.32
C TYR A 23 16.69 7.82 0.60
N LYS A 24 17.23 9.00 0.27
CA LYS A 24 18.69 9.29 0.41
C LYS A 24 19.24 9.05 1.82
N LYS A 25 18.43 9.24 2.87
CA LYS A 25 18.85 8.99 4.27
C LYS A 25 19.17 7.51 4.55
N LEU A 26 18.49 6.58 3.88
CA LEU A 26 18.73 5.13 4.02
C LEU A 26 20.12 4.72 3.51
N ALA A 27 20.73 5.51 2.62
CA ALA A 27 22.06 5.22 2.11
C ALA A 27 23.16 5.42 3.17
N THR A 28 22.89 6.16 4.26
CA THR A 28 23.87 6.51 5.30
C THR A 28 23.48 5.98 6.68
N GLU A 29 22.25 5.52 6.84
CA GLU A 29 21.71 4.98 8.08
C GLU A 29 22.26 3.58 8.35
N LYS A 30 22.53 3.28 9.62
CA LYS A 30 22.99 1.97 10.06
C LYS A 30 21.79 1.14 10.47
N PHE A 31 21.77 -0.10 9.99
CA PHE A 31 20.74 -1.09 10.31
C PHE A 31 21.44 -2.33 10.87
N ASP A 32 20.88 -2.92 11.92
CA ASP A 32 21.48 -4.10 12.57
C ASP A 32 21.25 -5.35 11.73
N ASN A 33 20.20 -5.35 10.92
CA ASN A 33 19.82 -6.47 10.05
C ASN A 33 19.02 -5.99 8.82
N THR A 34 18.75 -6.93 7.90
CA THR A 34 17.99 -6.64 6.68
C THR A 34 16.52 -6.31 6.94
N LEU A 35 15.92 -6.82 8.02
CA LEU A 35 14.50 -6.60 8.32
C LEU A 35 14.26 -5.13 8.67
N GLU A 36 15.15 -4.52 9.45
CA GLU A 36 15.08 -3.09 9.76
C GLU A 36 15.20 -2.21 8.52
N LEU A 37 16.14 -2.53 7.62
CA LEU A 37 16.26 -1.83 6.33
C LEU A 37 14.95 -1.94 5.53
N MET A 38 14.34 -3.13 5.46
CA MET A 38 13.09 -3.33 4.72
C MET A 38 11.93 -2.59 5.38
N ALA A 39 11.84 -2.60 6.72
CA ALA A 39 10.82 -1.90 7.46
C ALA A 39 10.90 -0.38 7.22
N GLU A 40 12.09 0.20 7.24
CA GLU A 40 12.26 1.64 7.00
C GLU A 40 11.92 2.01 5.54
N ILE A 41 12.29 1.19 4.56
CA ILE A 41 11.86 1.36 3.16
C ILE A 41 10.33 1.34 3.06
N LEU A 42 9.68 0.37 3.71
CA LEU A 42 8.23 0.21 3.70
C LEU A 42 7.52 1.40 4.35
N ILE A 43 7.99 1.85 5.52
CA ILE A 43 7.43 3.01 6.24
C ILE A 43 7.50 4.26 5.36
N LYS A 44 8.66 4.52 4.73
CA LYS A 44 8.79 5.67 3.81
C LYS A 44 7.89 5.56 2.59
N GLY A 45 7.82 4.38 1.98
CA GLY A 45 6.97 4.10 0.82
C GLY A 45 5.49 4.33 1.11
N ILE A 46 4.97 3.70 2.16
CA ILE A 46 3.57 3.80 2.59
C ILE A 46 3.25 5.24 3.01
N SER A 47 4.12 5.90 3.79
CA SER A 47 3.91 7.30 4.18
C SER A 47 3.75 8.23 2.97
N GLY A 48 4.54 7.98 1.91
CA GLY A 48 4.43 8.71 0.65
C GLY A 48 3.16 8.38 -0.14
N GLN A 49 2.67 7.13 -0.08
CA GLN A 49 1.39 6.75 -0.69
C GLN A 49 0.20 7.38 0.06
N ILE A 50 0.17 7.29 1.40
CA ILE A 50 -0.89 7.87 2.23
C ILE A 50 -1.05 9.37 1.95
N LYS A 51 0.05 10.12 1.84
CA LYS A 51 0.01 11.56 1.54
C LYS A 51 -0.58 11.91 0.18
N ARG A 52 -0.43 11.03 -0.80
CA ARG A 52 -0.96 11.22 -2.17
C ARG A 52 -2.39 10.70 -2.32
N GLY A 53 -2.87 9.93 -1.35
CA GLY A 53 -4.09 9.14 -1.45
C GLY A 53 -3.77 7.69 -1.82
N LEU A 54 -4.41 6.76 -1.12
CA LEU A 54 -4.39 5.35 -1.49
C LEU A 54 -5.35 5.12 -2.65
N GLU A 55 -4.96 4.24 -3.56
CA GLU A 55 -5.84 3.78 -4.62
C GLU A 55 -7.09 3.13 -4.00
N ARG A 56 -8.26 3.55 -4.50
CA ARG A 56 -9.55 3.00 -4.11
C ARG A 56 -10.23 2.53 -5.37
N GLU A 57 -10.51 1.25 -5.42
CA GLU A 57 -11.28 0.66 -6.51
C GLU A 57 -12.77 0.65 -6.15
N TYR A 58 -13.62 0.88 -7.16
CA TYR A 58 -15.05 0.70 -7.01
C TYR A 58 -15.38 -0.77 -7.24
N ILE A 59 -15.66 -1.49 -6.15
CA ILE A 59 -16.12 -2.87 -6.20
C ILE A 59 -17.65 -2.86 -6.14
N LEU A 60 -18.29 -3.47 -7.13
CA LEU A 60 -19.74 -3.66 -7.11
C LEU A 60 -20.09 -4.64 -5.99
N GLN A 61 -20.95 -4.19 -5.07
CA GLN A 61 -21.46 -5.00 -3.99
C GLN A 61 -22.98 -4.92 -3.98
N THR A 62 -23.62 -6.08 -3.89
CA THR A 62 -25.06 -6.19 -3.65
C THR A 62 -25.25 -6.71 -2.24
N GLU A 63 -25.96 -5.94 -1.42
CA GLU A 63 -26.23 -6.26 -0.02
C GLU A 63 -27.68 -5.86 0.34
N GLU A 64 -28.30 -6.62 1.23
CA GLU A 64 -29.59 -6.25 1.81
C GLU A 64 -29.38 -5.10 2.81
N LEU A 65 -30.00 -3.96 2.53
CA LEU A 65 -29.88 -2.76 3.35
C LEU A 65 -31.25 -2.32 3.87
N THR A 66 -31.26 -1.77 5.08
CA THR A 66 -32.45 -1.15 5.68
C THR A 66 -32.83 0.19 5.03
N SER A 67 -31.97 0.71 4.15
CA SER A 67 -32.18 1.95 3.42
C SER A 67 -31.71 1.82 1.97
N VAL A 68 -32.28 2.62 1.08
CA VAL A 68 -31.93 2.62 -0.34
C VAL A 68 -30.57 3.27 -0.57
N ARG A 69 -29.65 2.54 -1.20
CA ARG A 69 -28.34 3.04 -1.63
C ARG A 69 -27.96 2.43 -2.98
N GLY A 70 -27.59 3.27 -3.95
CA GLY A 70 -27.17 2.81 -5.26
C GLY A 70 -28.31 2.21 -6.09
N LYS A 71 -28.01 1.16 -6.86
CA LYS A 71 -28.99 0.46 -7.70
C LYS A 71 -29.76 -0.57 -6.87
N LEU A 72 -31.09 -0.50 -6.92
CA LEU A 72 -31.97 -1.50 -6.32
C LEU A 72 -32.20 -2.67 -7.29
N GLU A 73 -32.03 -3.89 -6.80
CA GLU A 73 -32.45 -5.10 -7.50
C GLU A 73 -33.90 -5.45 -7.12
N ILE A 74 -34.84 -4.83 -7.83
CA ILE A 74 -36.29 -4.85 -7.51
C ILE A 74 -36.83 -6.27 -7.38
N SER A 75 -36.43 -7.18 -8.28
CA SER A 75 -36.90 -8.57 -8.26
C SER A 75 -36.50 -9.32 -7.00
N GLU A 76 -35.32 -9.05 -6.44
CA GLU A 76 -34.89 -9.65 -5.18
C GLU A 76 -35.53 -8.95 -3.98
N SER A 77 -35.65 -7.61 -4.02
CA SER A 77 -36.28 -6.85 -2.94
C SER A 77 -37.76 -7.22 -2.70
N ILE A 78 -38.52 -7.52 -3.76
CA ILE A 78 -39.93 -7.92 -3.62
C ILE A 78 -40.06 -9.27 -2.89
N LYS A 79 -39.13 -10.22 -3.09
CA LYS A 79 -39.16 -11.52 -2.41
C LYS A 79 -39.02 -11.42 -0.89
N ILE A 80 -38.46 -10.32 -0.37
CA ILE A 80 -38.30 -10.08 1.06
C ILE A 80 -39.58 -9.52 1.68
N ILE A 81 -40.43 -8.86 0.88
CA ILE A 81 -41.68 -8.22 1.33
C ILE A 81 -42.86 -9.20 1.34
N VAL A 82 -42.82 -10.22 0.46
CA VAL A 82 -43.86 -11.26 0.30
C VAL A 82 -43.52 -12.47 1.14
#